data_AF-A0ABD7NET0-F1
#
_entry.id   AF-A0ABD7NET0-F1
#
_cell.length_a   1.000
_cell.length_b   1.000
_cell.length_c   1.000
_cell.angle_alpha   90.00
_cell.angle_beta   90.00
_cell.angle_gamma   90.00
#
_symmetry.space_group_name_H-M   'P 1'
#
loop_
_entity.id
_entity.type
_entity.pdbx_description
1 polymer ?
#
loop_
_entity_poly.entity_id
_entity_poly.type
_entity_poly.pdbx_seq_one_letter_code
_entity_poly.pdbx_strand_id
1 'polypeptide(L)' 'MTMDMFSPYYQLAKQLFPYAQIVLDRFHIIQHLSRAMNRIRIQIMNQFDRKSQEYRALKRYWKLLQ' A
#
# COMPACT_ATOMS: atom_id res chain seq x y z
N MET A 1 7.05 -17.43 -10.85
CA MET A 1 6.40 -17.54 -9.51
C MET A 1 6.00 -16.15 -9.06
N THR A 2 4.80 -15.98 -8.51
CA THR A 2 4.43 -14.76 -7.79
C THR A 2 4.98 -14.85 -6.38
N MET A 3 5.69 -13.81 -5.92
CA MET A 3 6.38 -13.85 -4.64
C MET A 3 6.06 -12.60 -3.81
N ASP A 4 5.92 -12.80 -2.51
CA ASP A 4 5.77 -11.74 -1.53
C ASP A 4 7.07 -10.91 -1.40
N MET A 5 6.98 -9.67 -0.94
CA MET A 5 8.09 -8.70 -0.88
C MET A 5 9.06 -8.95 0.29
N PHE A 6 8.94 -10.07 1.01
CA PHE A 6 9.83 -10.39 2.12
C PHE A 6 11.22 -10.84 1.61
N SER A 7 12.24 -10.06 1.97
CA SER A 7 13.62 -10.21 1.47
C SER A 7 14.20 -11.63 1.58
N PRO A 8 14.00 -12.39 2.68
CA PRO A 8 14.47 -13.79 2.76
C PRO A 8 13.88 -14.72 1.70
N TYR A 9 12.62 -14.52 1.28
CA TYR A 9 12.03 -15.34 0.20
C TYR A 9 12.68 -15.03 -1.15
N TYR A 10 13.05 -13.77 -1.40
CA TYR A 10 13.77 -13.41 -2.62
C TYR A 10 15.14 -14.10 -2.71
N GLN A 11 15.87 -14.14 -1.60
CA GLN A 11 17.17 -14.81 -1.53
C GLN A 11 17.02 -16.32 -1.75
N LEU A 12 16.06 -16.95 -1.08
CA LEU A 12 15.79 -18.38 -1.21
C LEU A 12 15.30 -18.74 -2.63
N ALA A 13 14.39 -17.96 -3.21
CA ALA A 13 13.89 -18.18 -4.56
C ALA A 13 15.00 -18.09 -5.61
N LYS A 14 15.95 -17.16 -5.46
CA LYS A 14 17.13 -17.08 -6.33
C LYS A 14 18.05 -18.29 -6.20
N GLN A 15 18.20 -18.86 -4.99
CA GLN A 15 19.03 -20.04 -4.77
C GLN A 15 18.39 -21.32 -5.33
N LEU A 16 17.09 -21.48 -5.13
CA LEU A 16 16.36 -22.68 -5.56
C LEU A 16 15.99 -22.65 -7.05
N PHE A 17 15.73 -21.47 -7.61
CA PHE A 17 15.28 -21.30 -8.99
C PHE A 17 16.07 -20.19 -9.72
N PRO A 18 17.36 -20.39 -9.98
CA PRO A 18 18.25 -19.36 -10.54
C PRO A 18 17.83 -18.89 -11.94
N TYR A 19 17.09 -19.70 -12.70
CA TYR A 19 16.60 -19.37 -14.04
C TYR A 19 15.13 -18.91 -14.08
N ALA A 20 14.43 -18.90 -12.95
CA ALA A 20 13.01 -18.53 -12.92
C ALA A 20 12.83 -17.02 -12.84
N GLN A 21 11.87 -16.48 -13.62
CA GLN A 21 11.44 -15.10 -13.48
C GLN A 21 10.60 -14.95 -12.20
N ILE A 22 11.11 -14.18 -11.24
CA ILE A 22 10.42 -13.82 -10.01
C ILE A 22 9.55 -12.59 -10.31
N VAL A 23 8.23 -12.77 -10.27
CA VAL A 23 7.27 -11.68 -10.43
C VAL A 23 6.80 -11.30 -9.03
N LEU A 24 7.01 -10.05 -8.63
CA LEU A 24 6.46 -9.55 -7.36
C LEU A 24 4.94 -9.53 -7.44
N ASP A 25 4.28 -9.97 -6.38
CA ASP A 25 2.82 -9.94 -6.35
C ASP A 25 2.31 -8.49 -6.34
N ARG A 26 1.62 -8.12 -7.41
CA ARG A 26 1.02 -6.80 -7.59
C ARG A 26 0.00 -6.50 -6.49
N PHE A 27 -0.65 -7.51 -5.92
CA PHE A 27 -1.59 -7.34 -4.82
C PHE A 27 -0.90 -6.72 -3.60
N HIS A 28 0.27 -7.22 -3.21
CA HIS A 28 1.02 -6.66 -2.08
C HIS A 28 1.42 -5.21 -2.37
N ILE A 29 1.93 -4.91 -3.57
CA ILE A 29 2.30 -3.53 -3.95
C ILE A 29 1.11 -2.57 -3.81
N ILE A 30 -0.03 -2.91 -4.40
CA ILE A 30 -1.26 -2.10 -4.33
C ILE A 30 -1.75 -1.97 -2.88
N GLN A 31 -1.70 -3.05 -2.11
CA GLN A 31 -2.12 -3.06 -0.71
C GLN A 31 -1.23 -2.15 0.16
N HIS A 32 0.09 -2.20 -0.04
CA HIS A 32 1.03 -1.34 0.68
C HIS A 32 0.84 0.13 0.32
N LEU A 33 0.65 0.44 -0.97
CA LEU A 33 0.36 1.80 -1.43
C LEU A 33 -0.96 2.33 -0.83
N SER A 34 -2.04 1.55 -0.91
CA SER A 34 -3.35 1.91 -0.35
C SER A 34 -3.27 2.18 1.15
N ARG A 35 -2.54 1.35 1.89
CA ARG A 35 -2.27 1.55 3.33
C ARG A 35 -1.50 2.84 3.60
N ALA A 36 -0.46 3.14 2.83
CA ALA A 36 0.33 4.36 2.97
C ALA A 36 -0.52 5.62 2.68
N MET A 37 -1.27 5.61 1.59
CA MET A 37 -2.19 6.67 1.21
C MET A 37 -3.24 6.94 2.29
N ASN A 38 -3.85 5.88 2.85
CA ASN A 38 -4.84 6.04 3.92
C ASN A 38 -4.22 6.63 5.21
N ARG A 39 -2.98 6.27 5.56
CA ARG A 39 -2.29 6.88 6.72
C ARG A 39 -2.09 8.38 6.52
N ILE A 40 -1.58 8.77 5.35
CA ILE A 40 -1.37 10.18 5.01
C ILE A 40 -2.70 10.94 5.03
N ARG A 41 -3.75 10.37 4.44
CA ARG A 41 -5.11 10.95 4.46
C ARG A 41 -5.60 11.18 5.88
N ILE A 42 -5.46 10.21 6.79
CA ILE A 42 -5.89 10.35 8.18
C ILE A 42 -5.06 11.42 8.90
N GLN A 43 -3.73 11.43 8.68
CA GLN A 43 -2.84 12.43 9.27
C GLN A 43 -3.23 13.84 8.87
N ILE A 44 -3.48 14.07 7.57
CA ILE A 44 -3.94 15.37 7.05
C ILE A 44 -5.34 15.69 7.58
N MET A 45 -6.27 14.73 7.56
CA MET A 45 -7.64 14.92 8.03
C MET A 45 -7.69 15.35 9.51
N ASN A 46 -6.83 14.78 10.36
CA ASN A 46 -6.78 15.10 11.79
C ASN A 46 -6.17 16.48 12.10
N GLN A 47 -5.60 17.18 11.13
CA GLN A 47 -5.13 18.56 11.28
C GLN A 47 -6.28 19.58 11.19
N PHE A 48 -7.43 19.18 10.63
CA PHE A 48 -8.58 20.07 10.45
C PHE A 48 -9.63 19.86 11.55
N ASP A 49 -10.39 20.92 11.86
CA ASP A 49 -11.56 20.82 12.74
C ASP A 49 -12.62 19.88 12.14
N ARG A 50 -13.33 19.12 12.98
CA ARG A 50 -14.34 18.14 12.53
C ARG A 50 -15.52 18.77 11.78
N LYS A 51 -15.78 20.06 11.96
CA LYS A 51 -16.83 20.82 11.26
C LYS A 51 -16.34 21.45 9.96
N SER A 52 -15.02 21.48 9.73
CA SER A 52 -14.41 22.03 8.52
C SER A 52 -14.86 21.29 7.26
N GLN A 53 -14.84 22.01 6.13
CA GLN A 53 -15.20 21.44 4.83
C GLN A 53 -14.15 20.42 4.38
N GLU A 54 -12.88 20.67 4.69
CA GLU A 54 -11.71 19.85 4.38
C GLU A 54 -11.80 18.49 5.08
N TYR A 55 -12.10 18.47 6.39
CA TYR A 55 -12.33 17.24 7.12
C TYR A 55 -13.46 16.42 6.50
N ARG A 56 -14.58 17.06 6.18
CA ARG A 56 -15.75 16.40 5.57
C ARG A 56 -15.44 15.87 4.17
N ALA A 57 -14.68 16.60 3.36
CA ALA A 57 -14.25 16.16 2.03
C ALA A 57 -13.35 14.93 2.12
N LEU A 58 -12.29 14.98 2.94
CA LEU A 58 -11.36 13.86 3.15
C LEU A 58 -12.04 12.63 3.77
N LYS A 59 -13.10 12.84 4.56
CA LYS A 59 -13.92 11.76 5.12
C LYS A 59 -14.92 11.20 4.12
N ARG A 60 -15.55 12.02 3.27
CA ARG A 60 -16.56 11.58 2.29
C ARG A 60 -15.93 10.83 1.12
N TYR A 61 -14.82 11.35 0.60
CA TYR A 61 -14.17 10.86 -0.62
C TYR A 61 -13.04 9.86 -0.36
N TRP A 62 -12.98 9.27 0.84
CA TRP A 62 -11.89 8.35 1.23
C TRP A 62 -11.72 7.15 0.29
N LYS A 63 -12.80 6.69 -0.37
CA LYS A 63 -12.79 5.58 -1.34
C LYS A 63 -12.17 5.94 -2.69
N LEU A 64 -12.05 7.23 -3.02
CA LEU A 64 -11.38 7.67 -4.26
C LEU A 64 -9.85 7.54 -4.17
N LEU A 65 -9.33 7.39 -2.96
CA LEU A 65 -7.90 7.24 -2.67
C LEU A 65 -7.49 5.77 -2.47
N GLN A 66 -8.40 4.83 -2.76
CA GLN A 66 -8.24 3.41 -2.49
C GLN A 66 -8.14 2.59 -3.78
#